data_AF-X6L777-F1
#
_entry.id   AF-X6L777-F1
#
_cell.length_a   1.000
_cell.length_b   1.000
_cell.length_c   1.000
_cell.angle_alpha   90.00
_cell.angle_beta   90.00
_cell.angle_gamma   90.00
#
_symmetry.space_group_name_H-M   'P 1'
#
loop_
_entity.id
_entity.type
_entity.pdbx_description
1 polymer ?
#
loop_
_entity_poly.entity_id
_entity_poly.type
_entity_poly.pdbx_seq_one_letter_code
_entity_poly.pdbx_strand_id
1 'polypeptide(L)'
;WFNELICNHTLDGVALPKEIKIIAACNPYREYKHNLQEKSWYHKDPLIKYVYRVFPLCQTVKAHLWQFGSLSELDERQYISEMTKDRKKELKACAQAIFDSEAHFIAEKIFKSQNFVRTKLQDVAMVSLRDVERCLKIFVWLVNHYVTGNCNSDCMKQCLVVSLGICYYFRLNKSKRKNYTKEMSTNTENFLDILKKEMEKFSDAFYSLNTEIIAETEALEEILFMLFICIVTTTPIVLVGDPGTSKTLAFQLLKDRLSEPNIKELQKKLQEQGINLEIKPLHV
;
A
#
# COMPACT_ATOMS: atom_id res chain seq x y z
N TRP A 1 7.59 -9.22 32.69
CA TRP A 1 6.54 -8.66 31.79
C TRP A 1 5.59 -9.71 31.21
N PHE A 2 5.73 -10.28 30.00
CA PHE A 2 4.61 -11.03 29.38
C PHE A 2 4.12 -12.27 30.17
N ASN A 3 5.07 -13.13 30.59
CA ASN A 3 4.77 -14.27 31.46
C ASN A 3 4.22 -13.84 32.83
N GLU A 4 4.77 -12.76 33.36
CA GLU A 4 4.42 -12.23 34.67
C GLU A 4 2.99 -11.68 34.69
N LEU A 5 2.63 -10.91 33.66
CA LEU A 5 1.30 -10.37 33.46
C LEU A 5 0.26 -11.48 33.29
N ILE A 6 0.52 -12.43 32.37
CA ILE A 6 -0.48 -13.43 31.97
C ILE A 6 -0.58 -14.57 32.99
N CYS A 7 0.55 -15.11 33.44
CA CYS A 7 0.58 -16.30 34.27
C CYS A 7 0.59 -15.98 35.76
N ASN A 8 1.29 -14.91 36.17
CA ASN A 8 1.42 -14.55 37.59
C ASN A 8 0.44 -13.45 38.03
N HIS A 9 -0.17 -12.74 37.08
CA HIS A 9 -1.03 -11.59 37.33
C HIS A 9 -0.34 -10.52 38.19
N THR A 10 0.95 -10.28 37.92
CA THR A 10 1.75 -9.25 38.58
C THR A 10 2.41 -8.31 37.57
N LEU A 11 2.79 -7.12 38.05
CA LEU A 11 3.62 -6.15 37.34
C LEU A 11 4.73 -5.69 38.28
N ASP A 12 5.99 -5.93 37.91
CA ASP A 12 7.16 -5.70 38.76
C ASP A 12 7.03 -6.35 40.16
N GLY A 13 6.47 -7.56 40.20
CA GLY A 13 6.22 -8.30 41.44
C GLY A 13 5.02 -7.83 42.27
N VAL A 14 4.34 -6.75 41.86
CA VAL A 14 3.12 -6.26 42.52
C VAL A 14 1.89 -6.92 41.89
N ALA A 15 1.02 -7.49 42.72
CA ALA A 15 -0.22 -8.12 42.26
C ALA A 15 -1.16 -7.11 41.60
N LEU A 16 -1.71 -7.49 40.45
CA LEU A 16 -2.72 -6.70 39.75
C LEU A 16 -4.11 -6.90 40.39
N PRO A 17 -5.00 -5.89 40.35
CA PRO A 17 -6.39 -6.04 40.77
C PRO A 17 -7.12 -7.14 39.97
N LYS A 18 -7.91 -7.97 40.65
CA LYS A 18 -8.58 -9.16 40.07
C LYS A 18 -9.56 -8.83 38.93
N GLU A 19 -10.02 -7.59 38.91
CA GLU A 19 -10.91 -7.00 37.92
C GLU A 19 -10.21 -6.80 36.58
N ILE A 20 -8.87 -6.66 36.56
CA ILE A 20 -8.08 -6.51 35.34
C ILE A 20 -7.90 -7.87 34.68
N LYS A 21 -8.44 -7.99 33.47
CA LYS A 21 -8.24 -9.16 32.59
C LYS A 21 -7.20 -8.84 31.55
N ILE A 22 -6.20 -9.70 31.43
CA ILE A 22 -5.11 -9.54 30.47
C ILE A 22 -5.39 -10.46 29.30
N ILE A 23 -5.54 -9.86 28.12
CA ILE A 23 -5.61 -10.57 26.85
C ILE A 23 -4.37 -10.18 26.06
N ALA A 24 -3.74 -11.17 25.45
CA ALA A 24 -2.59 -10.92 24.60
C ALA A 24 -2.69 -11.69 23.30
N ALA A 25 -2.16 -11.09 22.23
CA ALA A 25 -2.02 -11.70 20.93
C ALA A 25 -0.54 -11.82 20.58
N CYS A 26 -0.13 -12.97 20.05
CA CYS A 26 1.22 -13.20 19.57
C CYS A 26 1.21 -13.69 18.13
N ASN A 27 2.19 -13.27 17.34
CA ASN A 27 2.37 -13.78 15.98
C ASN A 27 2.93 -15.22 16.02
N PRO A 28 2.53 -16.09 15.07
CA PRO A 28 3.02 -17.45 15.02
C PRO A 28 4.50 -17.53 14.57
N TYR A 29 5.22 -18.58 15.00
CA TYR A 29 6.51 -18.94 14.42
C TYR A 29 6.28 -19.58 13.05
N ARG A 30 6.41 -18.77 11.99
CA ARG A 30 6.23 -19.21 10.61
C ARG A 30 7.50 -18.96 9.83
N GLU A 31 8.07 -20.01 9.25
CA GLU A 31 9.23 -19.90 8.35
C GLU A 31 8.77 -19.56 6.92
N TYR A 32 9.63 -18.86 6.17
CA TYR A 32 9.41 -18.64 4.74
C TYR A 32 9.52 -19.96 3.98
N LYS A 33 8.57 -20.21 3.06
CA LYS A 33 8.59 -21.40 2.20
C LYS A 33 9.52 -21.27 0.98
N HIS A 34 10.03 -20.08 0.67
CA HIS A 34 10.83 -19.81 -0.53
C HIS A 34 12.32 -19.66 -0.21
N ASN A 35 13.17 -20.09 -1.16
CA ASN A 35 14.63 -20.06 -1.06
C ASN A 35 15.13 -18.67 -0.63
N LEU A 36 15.79 -18.63 0.54
CA LEU A 36 16.55 -17.49 1.08
C LEU A 36 17.83 -17.18 0.28
N GLN A 37 18.05 -17.84 -0.86
CA GLN A 37 19.29 -17.78 -1.65
C GLN A 37 19.57 -16.40 -2.27
N GLU A 38 18.59 -15.51 -2.40
CA GLU A 38 18.78 -14.18 -3.00
C GLU A 38 19.27 -13.08 -2.01
N LYS A 39 19.46 -13.39 -0.71
CA LYS A 39 19.79 -12.36 0.29
C LYS A 39 21.20 -12.53 0.85
N SER A 40 22.21 -12.25 0.03
CA SER A 40 23.63 -12.26 0.43
C SER A 40 23.99 -11.20 1.50
N TRP A 41 23.09 -10.26 1.81
CA TRP A 41 23.40 -9.10 2.64
C TRP A 41 23.15 -9.32 4.15
N TYR A 42 22.59 -10.46 4.56
CA TYR A 42 22.06 -10.65 5.93
C TYR A 42 22.47 -11.97 6.61
N HIS A 43 23.63 -12.53 6.29
CA HIS A 43 24.06 -13.85 6.78
C HIS A 43 24.22 -14.00 8.32
N LYS A 44 24.00 -12.95 9.12
CA LYS A 44 24.14 -12.97 10.58
C LYS A 44 22.82 -12.84 11.37
N ASP A 45 21.67 -12.65 10.72
CA ASP A 45 20.38 -12.52 11.42
C ASP A 45 19.68 -13.89 11.55
N PRO A 46 19.60 -14.49 12.76
CA PRO A 46 18.95 -15.79 12.94
C PRO A 46 17.42 -15.75 12.74
N LEU A 47 16.81 -14.56 12.77
CA LEU A 47 15.37 -14.40 12.60
C LEU A 47 14.96 -14.26 11.13
N ILE A 48 15.90 -14.15 10.18
CA ILE A 48 15.61 -13.90 8.77
C ILE A 48 14.79 -14.99 8.09
N LYS A 49 14.87 -16.22 8.61
CA LYS A 49 14.09 -17.35 8.11
C LYS A 49 12.62 -17.28 8.48
N TYR A 50 12.25 -16.45 9.45
CA TYR A 50 10.88 -16.29 9.90
C TYR A 50 10.18 -15.11 9.22
N VAL A 51 8.91 -15.33 8.90
CA VAL A 51 7.97 -14.35 8.37
C VAL A 51 7.77 -13.19 9.36
N TYR A 52 7.69 -13.51 10.65
CA TYR A 52 7.56 -12.54 11.72
C TYR A 52 8.82 -12.56 12.56
N ARG A 53 9.31 -11.38 12.96
CA ARG A 53 10.38 -11.26 13.95
C ARG A 53 9.81 -11.52 15.35
N VAL A 54 9.80 -12.79 15.74
CA VAL A 54 9.25 -13.27 17.02
C VAL A 54 10.33 -13.99 17.84
N PHE A 55 10.31 -13.78 19.16
CA PHE A 55 11.18 -14.48 20.11
C PHE A 55 10.44 -15.65 20.75
N PRO A 56 11.10 -16.77 21.10
CA PRO A 56 10.50 -17.92 21.76
C PRO A 56 9.66 -17.54 23.01
N LEU A 57 8.41 -18.01 23.06
CA LEU A 57 7.57 -17.91 24.26
C LEU A 57 8.05 -18.93 25.31
N CYS A 58 7.96 -18.56 26.58
CA CYS A 58 8.23 -19.49 27.67
C CYS A 58 7.17 -20.60 27.73
N GLN A 59 7.52 -21.72 28.37
CA GLN A 59 6.67 -22.91 28.40
C GLN A 59 5.32 -22.65 29.10
N THR A 60 5.32 -21.84 30.15
CA THR A 60 4.10 -21.49 30.89
C THR A 60 3.10 -20.74 30.01
N VAL A 61 3.55 -19.72 29.28
CA VAL A 61 2.70 -18.98 28.34
C VAL A 61 2.18 -19.89 27.22
N LYS A 62 2.99 -20.84 26.74
CA LYS A 62 2.55 -21.79 25.70
C LYS A 62 1.34 -22.63 26.12
N ALA A 63 1.19 -22.95 27.41
CA ALA A 63 0.03 -23.68 27.92
C ALA A 63 -1.28 -22.87 27.82
N HIS A 64 -1.20 -21.55 27.67
CA HIS A 64 -2.35 -20.65 27.53
C HIS A 64 -2.63 -20.24 26.08
N LEU A 65 -1.89 -20.78 25.10
CA LEU A 65 -2.09 -20.45 23.70
C LEU A 65 -3.31 -21.17 23.13
N TRP A 66 -4.18 -20.41 22.48
CA TRP A 66 -5.18 -20.94 21.56
C TRP A 66 -4.99 -20.31 20.18
N GLN A 67 -5.30 -21.08 19.13
CA GLN A 67 -5.22 -20.58 17.77
C GLN A 67 -6.55 -19.94 17.37
N PHE A 68 -6.56 -18.62 17.18
CA PHE A 68 -7.75 -17.88 16.73
C PHE A 68 -8.15 -18.18 15.26
N GLY A 69 -7.25 -18.83 14.51
CA GLY A 69 -7.45 -19.16 13.10
C GLY A 69 -7.01 -18.04 12.16
N SER A 70 -7.40 -18.16 10.90
CA SER A 70 -7.19 -17.16 9.86
C SER A 70 -8.54 -16.70 9.33
N LEU A 71 -8.59 -15.45 8.87
CA LEU A 71 -9.77 -14.90 8.21
C LEU A 71 -10.16 -15.78 7.02
N SER A 72 -11.41 -16.22 6.97
CA SER A 72 -11.91 -16.98 5.83
C SER A 72 -12.01 -16.09 4.59
N GLU A 73 -12.02 -16.68 3.41
CA GLU A 73 -12.17 -15.93 2.16
C GLU A 73 -13.50 -15.16 2.11
N LEU A 74 -14.58 -15.78 2.61
CA LEU A 74 -15.90 -15.18 2.68
C LEU A 74 -15.92 -13.99 3.63
N ASP A 75 -15.34 -14.15 4.82
CA ASP A 75 -15.27 -13.05 5.79
C ASP A 75 -14.39 -11.91 5.27
N GLU A 76 -13.25 -12.22 4.66
CA GLU A 76 -12.38 -11.18 4.08
C GLU A 76 -13.10 -10.39 3.00
N ARG A 77 -13.79 -11.08 2.08
CA ARG A 77 -14.56 -10.41 1.03
C ARG A 77 -15.66 -9.52 1.63
N GLN A 78 -16.32 -9.98 2.69
CA GLN A 78 -17.31 -9.18 3.42
C GLN A 78 -16.67 -7.96 4.10
N TYR A 79 -15.54 -8.12 4.80
CA TYR A 79 -14.81 -6.99 5.39
C TYR A 79 -14.40 -5.96 4.35
N ILE A 80 -13.85 -6.39 3.21
CA ILE A 80 -13.47 -5.48 2.13
C ILE A 80 -14.69 -4.73 1.58
N SER A 81 -15.83 -5.42 1.42
CA SER A 81 -17.09 -4.80 0.99
C SER A 81 -17.54 -3.71 1.97
N GLU A 82 -17.58 -4.00 3.27
CA GLU A 82 -17.99 -3.02 4.29
C GLU A 82 -16.99 -1.86 4.42
N MET A 83 -15.68 -2.15 4.41
CA MET A 83 -14.64 -1.12 4.40
C MET A 83 -14.75 -0.19 3.18
N THR A 84 -15.13 -0.75 2.02
CA THR A 84 -15.33 0.01 0.79
C THR A 84 -16.57 0.90 0.93
N LYS A 85 -17.73 0.35 1.31
CA LYS A 85 -18.96 1.13 1.51
C LYS A 85 -18.77 2.29 2.49
N ASP A 86 -18.03 2.05 3.58
CA ASP A 86 -17.74 3.06 4.60
C ASP A 86 -16.98 4.29 4.03
N ARG A 87 -16.26 4.13 2.91
CA ARG A 87 -15.55 5.25 2.25
C ARG A 87 -16.45 6.30 1.63
N LYS A 88 -17.72 5.99 1.37
CA LYS A 88 -18.66 6.95 0.78
C LYS A 88 -18.70 8.28 1.54
N LYS A 89 -18.63 8.24 2.87
CA LYS A 89 -18.68 9.42 3.74
C LYS A 89 -17.49 10.37 3.58
N GLU A 90 -16.38 9.87 3.04
CA GLU A 90 -15.15 10.63 2.81
C GLU A 90 -15.10 11.24 1.40
N LEU A 91 -16.03 10.85 0.51
CA LEU A 91 -16.09 11.32 -0.87
C LEU A 91 -16.92 12.60 -1.01
N LYS A 92 -16.48 13.48 -1.92
CA LYS A 92 -17.27 14.64 -2.37
C LYS A 92 -18.65 14.20 -2.87
N ALA A 93 -19.67 15.03 -2.61
CA ALA A 93 -21.06 14.71 -2.95
C ALA A 93 -21.26 14.35 -4.45
N CYS A 94 -20.55 15.00 -5.36
CA CYS A 94 -20.61 14.72 -6.79
C CYS A 94 -20.12 13.31 -7.18
N ALA A 95 -19.30 12.67 -6.35
CA ALA A 95 -18.74 11.35 -6.62
C ALA A 95 -19.54 10.21 -5.96
N GLN A 96 -20.39 10.51 -4.97
CA GLN A 96 -21.06 9.49 -4.15
C GLN A 96 -22.03 8.62 -4.94
N ALA A 97 -22.81 9.18 -5.87
CA ALA A 97 -23.77 8.41 -6.67
C ALA A 97 -23.09 7.39 -7.59
N ILE A 98 -22.00 7.80 -8.23
CA ILE A 98 -21.20 6.90 -9.07
C ILE A 98 -20.45 5.88 -8.19
N PHE A 99 -19.95 6.31 -7.04
CA PHE A 99 -19.32 5.39 -6.09
C PHE A 99 -20.27 4.29 -5.64
N ASP A 100 -21.53 4.59 -5.35
CA ASP A 100 -22.52 3.57 -4.99
C ASP A 100 -22.67 2.50 -6.09
N SER A 101 -22.71 2.91 -7.37
CA SER A 101 -22.78 1.98 -8.49
C SER A 101 -21.50 1.15 -8.69
N GLU A 102 -20.34 1.68 -8.32
CA GLU A 102 -19.04 1.04 -8.52
C GLU A 102 -18.50 0.30 -7.28
N ALA A 103 -19.10 0.50 -6.10
CA ALA A 103 -18.57 0.02 -4.82
C ALA A 103 -18.32 -1.49 -4.80
N HIS A 104 -19.24 -2.28 -5.38
CA HIS A 104 -19.07 -3.73 -5.49
C HIS A 104 -17.87 -4.09 -6.39
N PHE A 105 -17.73 -3.41 -7.54
CA PHE A 105 -16.61 -3.64 -8.45
C PHE A 105 -15.27 -3.27 -7.79
N ILE A 106 -15.22 -2.15 -7.09
CA ILE A 106 -14.04 -1.69 -6.33
C ILE A 106 -13.64 -2.74 -5.29
N ALA A 107 -14.58 -3.17 -4.45
CA ALA A 107 -14.35 -4.17 -3.41
C ALA A 107 -13.85 -5.50 -4.02
N GLU A 108 -14.46 -5.95 -5.12
CA GLU A 108 -14.09 -7.19 -5.80
C GLU A 108 -12.67 -7.12 -6.38
N LYS A 109 -12.27 -5.99 -6.97
CA LYS A 109 -10.90 -5.81 -7.49
C LYS A 109 -9.87 -5.81 -6.36
N ILE A 110 -10.15 -5.15 -5.24
CA ILE A 110 -9.25 -5.18 -4.08
C ILE A 110 -9.13 -6.59 -3.50
N PHE A 111 -10.26 -7.30 -3.35
CA PHE A 111 -10.27 -8.70 -2.92
C PHE A 111 -9.47 -9.59 -3.88
N LYS A 112 -9.63 -9.40 -5.20
CA LYS A 112 -8.86 -10.13 -6.22
C LYS A 112 -7.35 -9.91 -6.06
N SER A 113 -6.92 -8.68 -5.80
CA SER A 113 -5.51 -8.36 -5.54
C SER A 113 -4.99 -9.01 -4.25
N GLN A 114 -5.76 -8.95 -3.15
CA GLN A 114 -5.43 -9.64 -1.90
C GLN A 114 -5.26 -11.15 -2.13
N ASN A 115 -6.22 -11.77 -2.81
CA ASN A 115 -6.22 -13.20 -3.07
C ASN A 115 -5.05 -13.61 -3.99
N PHE A 116 -4.77 -12.84 -5.04
CA PHE A 116 -3.64 -13.09 -5.93
C PHE A 116 -2.31 -13.08 -5.17
N VAL A 117 -2.05 -12.04 -4.36
CA VAL A 117 -0.79 -11.96 -3.61
C VAL A 117 -0.69 -13.08 -2.58
N ARG A 118 -1.78 -13.41 -1.90
CA ARG A 118 -1.80 -14.49 -0.92
C ARG A 118 -1.55 -15.86 -1.54
N THR A 119 -2.27 -16.19 -2.61
CA THR A 119 -2.31 -17.56 -3.14
C THR A 119 -1.25 -17.79 -4.21
N LYS A 120 -1.17 -16.91 -5.21
CA LYS A 120 -0.27 -17.08 -6.35
C LYS A 120 1.16 -16.74 -6.00
N LEU A 121 1.38 -15.85 -5.04
CA LEU A 121 2.72 -15.48 -4.59
C LEU A 121 3.13 -16.16 -3.29
N GLN A 122 2.22 -16.94 -2.69
CA GLN A 122 2.39 -17.69 -1.44
C GLN A 122 2.91 -16.85 -0.26
N ASP A 123 2.63 -15.56 -0.27
CA ASP A 123 3.15 -14.62 0.72
C ASP A 123 2.01 -14.09 1.60
N VAL A 124 1.50 -14.98 2.44
CA VAL A 124 0.34 -14.70 3.31
C VAL A 124 0.63 -13.57 4.31
N ALA A 125 1.90 -13.27 4.56
CA ALA A 125 2.30 -12.18 5.45
C ALA A 125 2.28 -10.81 4.78
N MET A 126 2.28 -10.77 3.44
CA MET A 126 2.38 -9.53 2.69
C MET A 126 1.06 -8.77 2.58
N VAL A 127 -0.07 -9.41 2.90
CA VAL A 127 -1.40 -8.86 2.69
C VAL A 127 -2.34 -9.05 3.87
N SER A 128 -2.98 -7.97 4.27
CA SER A 128 -3.93 -7.90 5.37
C SER A 128 -4.99 -6.83 5.09
N LEU A 129 -6.02 -6.71 5.95
CA LEU A 129 -6.98 -5.61 5.86
C LEU A 129 -6.33 -4.22 6.03
N ARG A 130 -5.09 -4.13 6.51
CA ARG A 130 -4.33 -2.86 6.53
C ARG A 130 -3.89 -2.42 5.13
N ASP A 131 -3.60 -3.37 4.24
CA ASP A 131 -3.28 -3.08 2.84
C ASP A 131 -4.54 -2.62 2.08
N VAL A 132 -5.70 -3.23 2.41
CA VAL A 132 -7.02 -2.78 1.95
C VAL A 132 -7.30 -1.34 2.41
N GLU A 133 -7.09 -1.05 3.71
CA GLU A 133 -7.24 0.29 4.27
C GLU A 133 -6.38 1.32 3.52
N ARG A 134 -5.10 0.99 3.28
CA ARG A 134 -4.19 1.86 2.53
C ARG A 134 -4.68 2.08 1.10
N CYS A 135 -5.11 1.01 0.42
CA CYS A 135 -5.64 1.10 -0.94
C CYS A 135 -6.87 1.99 -1.02
N LEU A 136 -7.81 1.84 -0.08
CA LEU A 136 -9.02 2.65 -0.01
C LEU A 136 -8.72 4.12 0.32
N LYS A 137 -7.76 4.40 1.21
CA LYS A 137 -7.31 5.78 1.50
C LYS A 137 -6.73 6.48 0.27
N ILE A 138 -5.84 5.81 -0.45
CA ILE A 138 -5.28 6.35 -1.70
C ILE A 138 -6.40 6.55 -2.73
N PHE A 139 -7.31 5.59 -2.86
CA PHE A 139 -8.44 5.67 -3.77
C PHE A 139 -9.34 6.88 -3.47
N VAL A 140 -9.79 7.03 -2.23
CA VAL A 140 -10.64 8.17 -1.81
C VAL A 140 -9.94 9.50 -2.07
N TRP A 141 -8.66 9.57 -1.72
CA TRP A 141 -7.87 10.77 -1.96
C TRP A 141 -7.79 11.10 -3.45
N LEU A 142 -7.51 10.10 -4.31
CA LEU A 142 -7.50 10.29 -5.75
C LEU A 142 -8.88 10.73 -6.26
N VAL A 143 -9.97 10.08 -5.88
CA VAL A 143 -11.31 10.49 -6.35
C VAL A 143 -11.63 11.94 -5.95
N ASN A 144 -11.23 12.36 -4.75
CA ASN A 144 -11.50 13.72 -4.28
C ASN A 144 -10.65 14.80 -4.97
N HIS A 145 -9.44 14.48 -5.44
CA HIS A 145 -8.49 15.49 -5.94
C HIS A 145 -8.15 15.35 -7.43
N TYR A 146 -8.12 14.12 -7.92
CA TYR A 146 -7.84 13.79 -9.31
C TYR A 146 -9.03 14.09 -10.22
N VAL A 147 -10.26 14.04 -9.67
CA VAL A 147 -11.47 14.24 -10.46
C VAL A 147 -11.99 15.66 -10.29
N THR A 148 -11.75 16.48 -11.31
CA THR A 148 -12.03 17.93 -11.32
C THR A 148 -13.42 18.30 -11.83
N GLY A 149 -14.30 17.33 -12.08
CA GLY A 149 -15.64 17.55 -12.62
C GLY A 149 -16.61 16.40 -12.29
N ASN A 150 -17.52 16.09 -13.23
CA ASN A 150 -18.43 14.95 -13.10
C ASN A 150 -17.62 13.65 -13.17
N CYS A 151 -17.36 13.04 -12.00
CA CYS A 151 -16.82 11.69 -11.95
C CYS A 151 -17.79 10.74 -12.68
N ASN A 152 -17.25 9.84 -13.51
CA ASN A 152 -17.96 8.77 -14.20
C ASN A 152 -17.39 7.39 -13.79
N SER A 153 -17.80 6.30 -14.42
CA SER A 153 -17.23 4.99 -14.11
C SER A 153 -15.71 4.93 -14.37
N ASP A 154 -15.24 5.60 -15.43
CA ASP A 154 -13.83 5.53 -15.85
C ASP A 154 -12.88 6.28 -14.90
N CYS A 155 -13.28 7.44 -14.34
CA CYS A 155 -12.48 8.11 -13.29
C CYS A 155 -12.28 7.18 -12.08
N MET A 156 -13.32 6.46 -11.66
CA MET A 156 -13.25 5.55 -10.50
C MET A 156 -12.30 4.40 -10.81
N LYS A 157 -12.38 3.83 -12.02
CA LYS A 157 -11.46 2.79 -12.46
C LYS A 157 -10.01 3.27 -12.49
N GLN A 158 -9.74 4.46 -13.03
CA GLN A 158 -8.40 5.05 -13.05
C GLN A 158 -7.83 5.21 -11.63
N CYS A 159 -8.61 5.82 -10.73
CA CYS A 159 -8.23 5.98 -9.33
C CYS A 159 -7.97 4.62 -8.64
N LEU A 160 -8.81 3.63 -8.93
CA LEU A 160 -8.65 2.27 -8.42
C LEU A 160 -7.38 1.61 -8.94
N VAL A 161 -7.10 1.71 -10.25
CA VAL A 161 -5.90 1.13 -10.88
C VAL A 161 -4.64 1.73 -10.27
N VAL A 162 -4.57 3.05 -10.08
CA VAL A 162 -3.45 3.70 -9.40
C VAL A 162 -3.30 3.17 -7.96
N SER A 163 -4.40 3.11 -7.20
CA SER A 163 -4.39 2.64 -5.81
C SER A 163 -3.89 1.21 -5.69
N LEU A 164 -4.33 0.33 -6.59
CA LEU A 164 -3.88 -1.05 -6.70
C LEU A 164 -2.42 -1.14 -7.17
N GLY A 165 -2.02 -0.24 -8.05
CA GLY A 165 -0.65 -0.03 -8.52
C GLY A 165 0.31 0.14 -7.35
N ILE A 166 0.02 1.14 -6.52
CA ILE A 166 0.81 1.50 -5.32
C ILE A 166 0.78 0.40 -4.26
N CYS A 167 -0.40 -0.14 -3.94
CA CYS A 167 -0.54 -1.06 -2.82
C CYS A 167 -0.10 -2.50 -3.10
N TYR A 168 -0.19 -2.94 -4.37
CA TYR A 168 0.04 -4.32 -4.76
C TYR A 168 1.06 -4.45 -5.89
N TYR A 169 0.83 -3.80 -7.04
CA TYR A 169 1.58 -4.07 -8.28
C TYR A 169 3.09 -3.75 -8.16
N PHE A 170 3.46 -2.55 -7.71
CA PHE A 170 4.87 -2.14 -7.70
C PHE A 170 5.74 -2.92 -6.72
N ARG A 171 5.13 -3.53 -5.70
CA ARG A 171 5.80 -4.44 -4.75
C ARG A 171 6.22 -5.77 -5.38
N LEU A 172 5.70 -6.08 -6.57
CA LEU A 172 5.97 -7.33 -7.27
C LEU A 172 7.22 -7.23 -8.14
N ASN A 173 7.94 -8.33 -8.29
CA ASN A 173 9.01 -8.44 -9.29
C ASN A 173 8.44 -8.57 -10.71
N LYS A 174 9.32 -8.42 -11.73
CA LYS A 174 8.92 -8.39 -13.15
C LYS A 174 8.08 -9.59 -13.60
N SER A 175 8.40 -10.81 -13.14
CA SER A 175 7.63 -12.02 -13.49
C SER A 175 6.23 -11.98 -12.86
N LYS A 176 6.15 -11.65 -11.56
CA LYS A 176 4.90 -11.56 -10.81
C LYS A 176 4.00 -10.42 -11.33
N ARG A 177 4.58 -9.30 -11.77
CA ARG A 177 3.86 -8.18 -12.41
C ARG A 177 3.13 -8.62 -13.67
N LYS A 178 3.75 -9.43 -14.54
CA LYS A 178 3.08 -9.96 -15.74
C LYS A 178 1.84 -10.78 -15.40
N ASN A 179 1.95 -11.65 -14.39
CA ASN A 179 0.83 -12.47 -13.93
C ASN A 179 -0.27 -11.61 -13.28
N TYR A 180 0.10 -10.61 -12.49
CA TYR A 180 -0.84 -9.68 -11.89
C TYR A 180 -1.59 -8.87 -12.95
N THR A 181 -0.89 -8.35 -13.96
CA THR A 181 -1.53 -7.63 -15.07
C THR A 181 -2.56 -8.52 -15.78
N LYS A 182 -2.22 -9.79 -16.06
CA LYS A 182 -3.16 -10.74 -16.67
C LYS A 182 -4.37 -11.00 -15.79
N GLU A 183 -4.18 -11.14 -14.48
CA GLU A 183 -5.27 -11.38 -13.52
C GLU A 183 -6.18 -10.16 -13.37
N MET A 184 -5.62 -8.95 -13.36
CA MET A 184 -6.35 -7.72 -13.05
C MET A 184 -7.00 -7.06 -14.27
N SER A 185 -6.53 -7.39 -15.47
CA SER A 185 -7.13 -6.93 -16.73
C SER A 185 -8.46 -7.64 -17.03
N THR A 186 -9.28 -7.01 -17.85
CA THR A 186 -10.50 -7.59 -18.42
C THR A 186 -10.32 -7.75 -19.93
N ASN A 187 -11.32 -8.30 -20.63
CA ASN A 187 -11.28 -8.42 -22.10
C ASN A 187 -11.26 -7.06 -22.81
N THR A 188 -11.73 -6.00 -22.14
CA THR A 188 -11.90 -4.67 -22.72
C THR A 188 -10.90 -3.66 -22.16
N GLU A 189 -10.31 -3.92 -21.00
CA GLU A 189 -9.48 -2.97 -20.27
C GLU A 189 -8.20 -3.65 -19.75
N ASN A 190 -7.05 -3.11 -20.13
CA ASN A 190 -5.76 -3.57 -19.65
C ASN A 190 -5.33 -2.75 -18.43
N PHE A 191 -5.07 -3.44 -17.31
CA PHE A 191 -4.64 -2.81 -16.06
C PHE A 191 -3.36 -2.00 -16.22
N LEU A 192 -2.37 -2.54 -16.93
CA LEU A 192 -1.05 -1.91 -17.07
C LEU A 192 -1.13 -0.69 -17.98
N ASP A 193 -1.93 -0.74 -19.04
CA ASP A 193 -2.07 0.39 -19.97
C ASP A 193 -2.73 1.58 -19.27
N ILE A 194 -3.76 1.33 -18.45
CA ILE A 194 -4.37 2.37 -17.61
C ILE A 194 -3.34 2.90 -16.61
N LEU A 195 -2.62 2.02 -15.91
CA LEU A 195 -1.63 2.45 -14.91
C LEU A 195 -0.53 3.31 -15.54
N LYS A 196 0.01 2.91 -16.69
CA LYS A 196 1.04 3.65 -17.42
C LYS A 196 0.53 5.02 -17.88
N LYS A 197 -0.66 5.07 -18.46
CA LYS A 197 -1.30 6.33 -18.85
C LYS A 197 -1.49 7.28 -17.67
N GLU A 198 -1.92 6.76 -16.52
CA GLU A 198 -2.05 7.58 -15.31
C GLU A 198 -0.69 8.04 -14.80
N MET A 199 0.35 7.19 -14.82
CA MET A 199 1.73 7.56 -14.47
C MET A 199 2.30 8.65 -15.37
N GLU A 200 2.11 8.53 -16.68
CA GLU A 200 2.59 9.47 -17.70
C GLU A 200 2.12 10.91 -17.42
N LYS A 201 0.85 11.08 -17.02
CA LYS A 201 0.32 12.40 -16.64
C LYS A 201 1.09 13.05 -15.48
N PHE A 202 1.55 12.26 -14.51
CA PHE A 202 2.37 12.78 -13.43
C PHE A 202 3.81 13.01 -13.88
N SER A 203 4.43 12.07 -14.60
CA SER A 203 5.81 12.24 -15.06
C SER A 203 5.96 13.46 -15.96
N ASP A 204 5.01 13.70 -16.87
CA ASP A 204 5.02 14.87 -17.75
C ASP A 204 5.02 16.19 -16.95
N ALA A 205 4.18 16.27 -15.91
CA ALA A 205 4.15 17.43 -15.03
C ALA A 205 5.49 17.62 -14.28
N PHE A 206 6.12 16.54 -13.84
CA PHE A 206 7.39 16.58 -13.13
C PHE A 206 8.59 16.93 -14.02
N TYR A 207 8.67 16.32 -15.20
CA TYR A 207 9.77 16.50 -16.15
C TYR A 207 9.68 17.83 -16.91
N SER A 208 8.48 18.38 -17.11
CA SER A 208 8.33 19.72 -17.71
C SER A 208 9.03 20.85 -16.93
N LEU A 209 9.39 20.59 -15.67
CA LEU A 209 10.08 21.52 -14.78
C LEU A 209 11.59 21.29 -14.73
N ASN A 210 12.11 20.29 -15.45
CA ASN A 210 13.54 20.00 -15.47
C ASN A 210 14.30 21.05 -16.27
N THR A 211 15.30 21.65 -15.63
CA THR A 211 16.31 22.49 -16.28
C THR A 211 17.47 21.67 -16.84
N GLU A 212 17.67 20.44 -16.34
CA GLU A 212 18.73 19.52 -16.73
C GLU A 212 18.19 18.33 -17.52
N ILE A 213 18.99 17.81 -18.45
CA ILE A 213 18.64 16.61 -19.23
C ILE A 213 18.83 15.39 -18.32
N ILE A 214 17.72 14.78 -17.92
CA ILE A 214 17.69 13.55 -17.11
C ILE A 214 17.21 12.41 -17.99
N ALA A 215 17.83 11.25 -17.87
CA ALA A 215 17.36 10.05 -18.56
C ALA A 215 16.01 9.59 -17.96
N GLU A 216 14.95 9.73 -18.75
CA GLU A 216 13.59 9.27 -18.45
C GLU A 216 13.52 7.74 -18.58
N THR A 217 13.93 7.05 -17.52
CA THR A 217 13.83 5.59 -17.44
C THR A 217 12.52 5.18 -16.78
N GLU A 218 11.91 4.10 -17.24
CA GLU A 218 10.69 3.51 -16.64
C GLU A 218 10.87 3.29 -15.12
N ALA A 219 12.08 2.91 -14.67
CA ALA A 219 12.37 2.73 -13.25
C ALA A 219 12.36 4.05 -12.45
N LEU A 220 12.88 5.14 -13.02
CA LEU A 220 12.84 6.46 -12.39
C LEU A 220 11.39 6.98 -12.30
N GLU A 221 10.63 6.84 -13.37
CA GLU A 221 9.21 7.21 -13.43
C GLU A 221 8.37 6.47 -12.39
N GLU A 222 8.54 5.14 -12.29
CA GLU A 222 7.86 4.33 -11.27
C GLU A 222 8.17 4.83 -9.86
N ILE A 223 9.45 5.06 -9.55
CA ILE A 223 9.87 5.50 -8.22
C ILE A 223 9.33 6.89 -7.92
N LEU A 224 9.41 7.82 -8.88
CA LEU A 224 8.93 9.19 -8.72
C LEU A 224 7.42 9.22 -8.50
N PHE A 225 6.67 8.48 -9.32
CA PHE A 225 5.22 8.34 -9.19
C PHE A 225 4.82 7.76 -7.82
N MET A 226 5.46 6.66 -7.42
CA MET A 226 5.19 6.04 -6.13
C MET A 226 5.49 6.98 -4.96
N LEU A 227 6.65 7.64 -4.98
CA LEU A 227 7.02 8.57 -3.92
C LEU A 227 6.06 9.74 -3.86
N PHE A 228 5.70 10.32 -5.00
CA PHE A 228 4.75 11.43 -5.06
C PHE A 228 3.42 11.06 -4.41
N ILE A 229 2.77 9.98 -4.90
CA ILE A 229 1.48 9.52 -4.37
C ILE A 229 1.58 9.19 -2.87
N CYS A 230 2.65 8.53 -2.44
CA CYS A 230 2.85 8.21 -1.03
C CYS A 230 3.04 9.44 -0.15
N ILE A 231 3.77 10.46 -0.60
CA ILE A 231 3.94 11.71 0.15
C ILE A 231 2.60 12.45 0.27
N VAL A 232 1.91 12.68 -0.84
CA VAL A 232 0.67 13.46 -0.84
C VAL A 232 -0.49 12.76 -0.12
N THR A 233 -0.47 11.42 -0.05
CA THR A 233 -1.43 10.62 0.72
C THR A 233 -0.96 10.32 2.14
N THR A 234 0.23 10.79 2.55
CA THR A 234 0.86 10.47 3.84
C THR A 234 1.00 8.96 4.10
N THR A 235 1.20 8.20 3.03
CA THR A 235 1.41 6.74 3.08
C THR A 235 2.90 6.45 3.28
N PRO A 236 3.30 5.74 4.36
CA PRO A 236 4.69 5.36 4.55
C PRO A 236 5.20 4.45 3.42
N ILE A 237 6.36 4.79 2.86
CA ILE A 237 7.02 4.04 1.79
C ILE A 237 8.47 3.69 2.18
N VAL A 238 8.90 2.48 1.83
CA VAL A 238 10.29 2.04 1.95
C VAL A 238 10.78 1.64 0.57
N LEU A 239 11.78 2.35 0.06
CA LEU A 239 12.42 2.05 -1.22
C LEU A 239 13.67 1.20 -0.99
N VAL A 240 13.68 0.00 -1.57
CA VAL A 240 14.82 -0.93 -1.50
C VAL A 240 15.25 -1.27 -2.92
N GLY A 241 16.55 -1.26 -3.17
CA GLY A 241 17.13 -1.65 -4.45
C GLY A 241 18.64 -1.44 -4.46
N ASP A 242 19.31 -2.00 -5.46
CA ASP A 242 20.77 -1.92 -5.59
C ASP A 242 21.28 -0.48 -5.77
N PRO A 243 22.56 -0.21 -5.49
CA PRO A 243 23.17 1.08 -5.83
C PRO A 243 22.97 1.41 -7.33
N GLY A 244 22.69 2.67 -7.64
CA GLY A 244 22.48 3.10 -9.04
C GLY A 244 21.07 2.94 -9.60
N THR A 245 20.09 2.41 -8.85
CA THR A 245 18.69 2.26 -9.33
C THR A 245 17.85 3.54 -9.17
N SER A 246 18.43 4.72 -9.37
CA SER A 246 17.75 6.02 -9.39
C SER A 246 16.95 6.44 -8.14
N LYS A 247 17.05 5.72 -7.01
CA LYS A 247 16.31 6.01 -5.77
C LYS A 247 16.60 7.40 -5.21
N THR A 248 17.89 7.73 -5.05
CA THR A 248 18.33 9.02 -4.52
C THR A 248 17.97 10.16 -5.48
N LEU A 249 18.16 9.94 -6.78
CA LEU A 249 17.80 10.90 -7.82
C LEU A 249 16.29 11.21 -7.80
N ALA A 250 15.44 10.18 -7.76
CA ALA A 250 14.00 10.36 -7.69
C ALA A 250 13.57 11.18 -6.46
N PHE A 251 14.15 10.89 -5.30
CA PHE A 251 13.88 11.65 -4.08
C PHE A 251 14.37 13.10 -4.15
N GLN A 252 15.55 13.34 -4.74
CA GLN A 252 16.07 14.70 -4.95
C GLN A 252 15.18 15.50 -5.89
N LEU A 253 14.76 14.91 -7.02
CA LEU A 253 13.82 15.55 -7.95
C LEU A 253 12.50 15.88 -7.27
N LEU A 254 11.95 14.94 -6.52
CA LEU A 254 10.71 15.17 -5.79
C LEU A 254 10.85 16.29 -4.75
N LYS A 255 11.94 16.29 -3.97
CA LYS A 255 12.22 17.33 -2.98
C LYS A 255 12.35 18.71 -3.64
N ASP A 256 13.04 18.79 -4.77
CA ASP A 256 13.23 20.04 -5.52
C ASP A 256 11.89 20.58 -6.07
N ARG A 257 11.03 19.69 -6.61
CA ARG A 257 9.72 20.06 -7.18
C ARG A 257 8.70 20.44 -6.11
N LEU A 258 8.78 19.84 -4.94
CA LEU A 258 7.92 20.14 -3.78
C LEU A 258 8.44 21.30 -2.91
N SER A 259 9.53 21.95 -3.30
CA SER A 259 10.04 23.15 -2.63
C SER A 259 9.18 24.38 -2.97
N GLU A 260 9.16 25.38 -2.08
CA GLU A 260 8.36 26.60 -2.24
C GLU A 260 8.48 27.32 -3.60
N PRO A 261 9.66 27.46 -4.26
CA PRO A 261 9.73 28.11 -5.56
C PRO A 261 9.05 27.32 -6.69
N ASN A 262 9.09 25.99 -6.63
CA ASN A 262 8.68 25.11 -7.73
C ASN A 262 7.26 24.54 -7.55
N ILE A 263 6.76 24.47 -6.31
CA ILE A 263 5.50 23.81 -6.00
C ILE A 263 4.30 24.44 -6.72
N LYS A 264 4.30 25.77 -6.89
CA LYS A 264 3.22 26.47 -7.61
C LYS A 264 3.20 26.12 -9.10
N GLU A 265 4.37 26.03 -9.72
CA GLU A 265 4.45 25.64 -11.13
C GLU A 265 4.10 24.15 -11.29
N LEU A 266 4.56 23.29 -10.38
CA LEU A 266 4.15 21.87 -10.36
C LEU A 266 2.63 21.73 -10.24
N GLN A 267 2.00 22.45 -9.30
CA GLN A 267 0.55 22.45 -9.15
C GLN A 267 -0.16 22.87 -10.43
N LYS A 268 0.31 23.94 -11.09
CA LYS A 268 -0.23 24.40 -12.36
C LYS A 268 -0.09 23.32 -13.46
N LYS A 269 1.08 22.69 -13.57
CA LYS A 269 1.31 21.60 -14.54
C LYS A 269 0.44 20.38 -14.30
N LEU A 270 0.24 20.02 -13.04
CA LEU A 270 -0.69 18.96 -12.65
C LEU A 270 -2.14 19.35 -13.02
N GLN A 271 -2.55 20.60 -12.79
CA GLN A 271 -3.87 21.09 -13.20
C GLN A 271 -4.08 21.05 -14.72
N GLU A 272 -3.06 21.37 -15.52
CA GLU A 272 -3.08 21.23 -16.99
C GLU A 272 -3.32 19.77 -17.41
N GLN A 273 -2.87 18.80 -16.61
CA GLN A 273 -3.11 17.37 -16.78
C GLN A 273 -4.44 16.88 -16.17
N GLY A 274 -5.28 17.81 -15.69
CA GLY A 274 -6.57 17.52 -15.06
C GLY A 274 -6.49 17.15 -13.57
N ILE A 275 -5.32 17.28 -12.96
CA ILE A 275 -5.01 16.85 -11.60
C ILE A 275 -5.07 18.07 -10.65
N ASN A 276 -6.16 18.20 -9.88
CA ASN A 276 -6.33 19.35 -8.98
C ASN A 276 -5.87 19.04 -7.56
N LEU A 277 -4.58 19.28 -7.35
CA LEU A 277 -3.93 19.02 -6.08
C LEU A 277 -3.51 20.30 -5.38
N GLU A 278 -4.00 20.45 -4.16
CA GLU A 278 -3.43 21.42 -3.22
C GLU A 278 -2.27 20.75 -2.49
N ILE A 279 -1.07 20.95 -3.03
CA ILE A 279 0.16 20.36 -2.51
C ILE A 279 0.77 21.31 -1.48
N LYS A 280 1.04 20.81 -0.27
CA LYS A 280 1.78 21.58 0.74
C LYS A 280 3.29 21.45 0.48
N PRO A 281 4.08 22.52 0.72
CA PRO A 281 5.53 22.44 0.62
C PRO A 281 6.08 21.34 1.52
N LEU A 282 7.06 20.61 1.00
CA LEU A 282 7.78 19.63 1.80
C LEU A 282 8.80 20.39 2.66
N HIS A 283 8.48 20.61 3.93
CA HIS A 283 9.47 21.11 4.90
C HIS A 283 10.42 19.95 5.23
N VAL A 284 11.61 19.97 4.63
CA VAL A 284 12.70 19.01 4.89
C VAL A 284 13.83 19.70 5.61
#